data_AF-R7AX86-F1
#
_entry.id   AF-R7AX86-F1
#
_cell.length_a   1.000
_cell.length_b   1.000
_cell.length_c   1.000
_cell.angle_alpha   90.00
_cell.angle_beta   90.00
_cell.angle_gamma   90.00
#
_symmetry.space_group_name_H-M   'P 1'
#
loop_
_entity.id
_entity.type
_entity.pdbx_description
1 polymer ?
#
loop_
_entity_poly.entity_id
_entity_poly.type
_entity_poly.pdbx_seq_one_letter_code
_entity_poly.pdbx_strand_id
1 'polypeptide(L)'
;MEKTLEQLQQENTYLKQENEILKDILRKRGITIVSNEKHLDRNQKIAVFMDYFKPRLDVYEKRYFSNKQNKFGWTLACFNEFKDGCRKGKMANACRNCPIKSLAPLTKEVIVDHFKGTNKNLGIGIYPLLKDNTCYFLALDFDDDNWFEDMYSVFKVAVRYGLEPVMERSASGAGGHLWFFFSTNIKASLARRFGEFLLQETMKQSTRITFNSFDRMFPNQDYLPEGGFGNQIALPLRFSSFVQGNTAFINDLQQPYSNPIEYLATRKKITQEEIEKILEYNTENDYFFDSDQMRFNLNVSQKYVDRIIGKECATFMIEKKNLNSLTYNTIKRISSMYNPEYYELQRLHKPIYYKNTPRILSYYEEDDTYIYLPRGIKDKLMSVLSDTHFEIEDVTSAGHEIDVDFKGELKPEQKPAVEKMIKYNMGVLKAVPGFGKTVIGIYLISYFKVSTLVIVPTKPIQDQWLESINEFLEYPRASKKKDEFVCVYNGNKKRVNKNIDIATASSLSRMENLDDFLNSYGMVIVDECHRAASDTFTHILRNASSKRIYGLSATPKREDGLEKVIYMFCGPKRFERSSLQMKGSYEFSQVLIPRITNSVVLDRKAGFVEICNELMKDMARNQLILCAQTGR
;
A
#
# COMPACT_ATOMS: atom_id res chain seq x y z
N MET A 1 -21.29 21.47 -67.49
CA MET A 1 -20.90 22.52 -66.53
C MET A 1 -19.53 22.16 -65.99
N GLU A 2 -18.48 22.56 -66.69
CA GLU A 2 -17.13 22.51 -66.14
C GLU A 2 -17.03 23.63 -65.12
N LYS A 3 -16.79 23.30 -63.84
CA LYS A 3 -16.42 24.31 -62.86
C LYS A 3 -15.16 25.01 -63.37
N THR A 4 -15.16 26.33 -63.38
CA THR A 4 -13.95 27.09 -63.76
C THR A 4 -12.82 26.75 -62.79
N LEU A 5 -11.57 26.80 -63.25
CA LEU A 5 -10.38 26.51 -62.42
C LEU A 5 -10.40 27.28 -61.09
N GLU A 6 -10.93 28.50 -61.12
CA GLU A 6 -11.09 29.39 -59.97
C GLU A 6 -12.10 28.85 -58.93
N GLN A 7 -13.21 28.27 -59.39
CA GLN A 7 -14.20 27.63 -58.51
C GLN A 7 -13.63 26.38 -57.84
N LEU A 8 -12.85 25.57 -58.58
CA LEU A 8 -12.19 24.40 -58.02
C LEU A 8 -11.10 24.78 -57.00
N GLN A 9 -10.39 25.89 -57.22
CA GLN A 9 -9.40 26.40 -56.27
C GLN A 9 -10.07 26.89 -54.97
N GLN A 10 -11.16 27.66 -55.08
CA GLN A 10 -11.92 28.11 -53.91
C GLN A 10 -12.50 26.93 -53.12
N GLU A 11 -13.05 25.93 -53.80
CA GLU A 11 -13.58 24.71 -53.17
C GLU A 11 -12.46 23.91 -52.48
N ASN A 12 -11.27 23.81 -53.09
CA ASN A 12 -10.12 23.15 -52.47
C ASN A 12 -9.64 23.90 -51.21
N THR A 13 -9.61 25.23 -51.25
CA THR A 13 -9.26 26.05 -50.08
C THR A 13 -10.27 25.89 -48.96
N TYR A 14 -11.57 25.90 -49.28
CA TYR A 14 -12.64 25.66 -48.32
C TYR A 14 -12.54 24.26 -47.68
N LEU A 15 -12.38 23.22 -48.50
CA LEU A 15 -12.22 21.84 -48.01
C LEU A 15 -10.99 21.68 -47.13
N LYS A 16 -9.88 22.36 -47.44
CA LYS A 16 -8.68 22.37 -46.58
C LYS A 16 -8.95 23.01 -45.22
N GLN A 17 -9.68 24.14 -45.19
CA GLN A 17 -10.05 24.79 -43.93
C GLN A 17 -10.99 23.91 -43.08
N GLU A 18 -12.01 23.31 -43.70
CA GLU A 18 -12.93 22.40 -43.02
C GLU A 18 -12.20 21.15 -42.48
N ASN A 19 -11.25 20.60 -43.25
CA ASN A 19 -10.44 19.48 -42.82
C ASN A 19 -9.55 19.82 -41.60
N GLU A 20 -8.97 21.03 -41.56
CA GLU A 20 -8.21 21.50 -40.39
C GLU A 20 -9.09 21.69 -39.14
N ILE A 21 -10.32 22.20 -39.30
CA ILE A 21 -11.29 22.30 -38.19
C ILE A 21 -11.66 20.91 -37.66
N LEU A 22 -11.93 19.95 -38.55
CA LEU A 22 -12.25 18.58 -38.17
C LEU A 22 -11.06 17.90 -37.48
N LYS A 23 -9.84 18.08 -37.98
CA LYS A 23 -8.61 17.61 -37.33
C LYS A 23 -8.45 18.20 -35.93
N ASP A 24 -8.74 19.49 -35.73
CA ASP A 24 -8.66 20.13 -34.41
C ASP A 24 -9.71 19.58 -33.43
N ILE A 25 -10.96 19.39 -33.89
CA ILE A 25 -12.02 18.76 -33.10
C ILE A 25 -11.64 17.33 -32.69
N LEU A 26 -11.07 16.55 -33.62
CA LEU A 26 -10.62 15.19 -33.36
C LEU A 26 -9.44 15.17 -32.39
N ARG A 27 -8.46 16.07 -32.54
CA ARG A 27 -7.34 16.23 -31.58
C ARG A 27 -7.85 16.55 -30.17
N LYS A 28 -8.82 17.45 -30.05
CA LYS A 28 -9.48 17.77 -28.76
C LYS A 28 -10.22 16.58 -28.14
N ARG A 29 -10.57 15.57 -28.94
CA ARG A 29 -11.14 14.29 -28.49
C ARG A 29 -10.10 13.17 -28.36
N GLY A 30 -8.81 13.47 -28.53
CA GLY A 30 -7.72 12.49 -28.45
C GLY A 30 -7.49 11.67 -29.72
N ILE A 31 -8.19 11.97 -30.82
CA ILE A 31 -8.09 11.27 -32.10
C ILE A 31 -7.12 12.03 -33.01
N THR A 32 -5.94 11.45 -33.27
CA THR A 32 -4.97 12.04 -34.21
C THR A 32 -5.15 11.44 -35.60
N ILE A 33 -5.51 12.26 -36.59
CA ILE A 33 -5.40 11.88 -38.01
C ILE A 33 -3.93 12.01 -38.41
N VAL A 34 -3.26 10.87 -38.63
CA VAL A 34 -1.94 10.86 -39.26
C VAL A 34 -2.13 11.19 -40.74
N SER A 35 -1.79 12.40 -41.15
CA SER A 35 -1.71 12.75 -42.57
C SER A 35 -0.69 11.84 -43.25
N ASN A 36 -1.05 11.23 -44.37
CA ASN A 36 -0.21 10.32 -45.18
C ASN A 36 1.08 10.95 -45.76
N GLU A 37 1.54 12.11 -45.27
CA GLU A 37 2.58 12.91 -45.93
C GLU A 37 4.02 12.62 -45.48
N LYS A 38 4.25 11.92 -44.35
CA LYS A 38 5.61 11.54 -43.93
C LYS A 38 5.80 10.03 -43.91
N HIS A 39 6.16 9.47 -45.07
CA HIS A 39 6.77 8.15 -45.11
C HIS A 39 8.20 8.22 -44.58
N LEU A 40 8.43 7.61 -43.42
CA LEU A 40 9.78 7.47 -42.87
C LEU A 40 10.49 6.29 -43.54
N ASP A 41 11.73 6.49 -43.94
CA ASP A 41 12.58 5.38 -44.37
C ASP A 41 12.95 4.48 -43.18
N ARG A 42 13.57 3.32 -43.47
CA ARG A 42 13.94 2.35 -42.44
C ARG A 42 14.86 2.92 -41.36
N ASN A 43 15.85 3.73 -41.73
CA ASN A 43 16.81 4.30 -40.79
C ASN A 43 16.15 5.39 -39.94
N GLN A 44 15.29 6.20 -40.55
CA GLN A 44 14.46 7.19 -39.85
C GLN A 44 13.52 6.52 -38.84
N LYS A 45 12.88 5.40 -39.20
CA LYS A 45 12.02 4.64 -38.28
C LYS A 45 12.78 4.15 -37.04
N ILE A 46 13.97 3.59 -37.25
CA ILE A 46 14.82 3.11 -36.14
C ILE A 46 15.26 4.29 -35.27
N ALA A 47 15.64 5.42 -35.88
CA ALA A 47 16.06 6.61 -35.16
C ALA A 47 14.94 7.17 -34.28
N VAL A 48 13.71 7.29 -34.81
CA VAL A 48 12.53 7.70 -34.03
C VAL A 48 12.30 6.74 -32.87
N PHE A 49 12.28 5.44 -33.12
CA PHE A 49 12.02 4.47 -32.06
C PHE A 49 13.05 4.54 -30.93
N MET A 50 14.34 4.63 -31.26
CA MET A 50 15.42 4.73 -30.25
C MET A 50 15.46 6.08 -29.54
N ASP A 51 14.94 7.15 -30.16
CA ASP A 51 14.82 8.46 -29.53
C ASP A 51 13.71 8.49 -28.47
N TYR A 52 12.62 7.76 -28.69
CA TYR A 52 11.53 7.61 -27.73
C TYR A 52 11.83 6.56 -26.66
N PHE A 53 12.19 5.36 -27.08
CA PHE A 53 12.60 4.27 -26.19
C PHE A 53 14.11 4.34 -25.99
N LYS A 54 14.55 5.32 -25.19
CA LYS A 54 15.97 5.57 -24.86
C LYS A 54 16.32 5.05 -23.46
N PRO A 55 16.56 3.73 -23.29
CA PRO A 55 16.94 3.13 -22.01
C PRO A 55 18.44 3.23 -21.77
N ARG A 56 18.94 2.49 -20.78
CA ARG A 56 20.33 2.09 -20.71
C ARG A 56 20.78 1.37 -21.98
N LEU A 57 21.84 1.86 -22.60
CA LEU A 57 22.42 1.26 -23.81
C LEU A 57 23.49 0.21 -23.51
N ASP A 58 24.02 0.18 -22.28
CA ASP A 58 25.09 -0.74 -21.87
C ASP A 58 24.58 -2.16 -21.55
N VAL A 59 23.25 -2.37 -21.54
CA VAL A 59 22.65 -3.64 -21.15
C VAL A 59 21.21 -3.76 -21.68
N TYR A 60 20.82 -4.98 -22.07
CA TYR A 60 19.42 -5.35 -22.35
C TYR A 60 19.17 -6.81 -22.00
N GLU A 61 17.91 -7.22 -21.99
CA GLU A 61 17.49 -8.60 -21.81
C GLU A 61 16.89 -9.21 -23.07
N LYS A 62 17.17 -10.48 -23.29
CA LYS A 62 16.54 -11.31 -24.31
C LYS A 62 15.45 -12.14 -23.66
N ARG A 63 14.28 -12.20 -24.31
CA ARG A 63 13.23 -13.14 -23.93
C ARG A 63 13.65 -14.55 -24.37
N TYR A 64 13.39 -15.55 -23.54
CA TYR A 64 13.60 -16.96 -23.85
C TYR A 64 12.40 -17.80 -23.41
N PHE A 65 12.25 -18.98 -24.01
CA PHE A 65 11.27 -19.97 -23.56
C PHE A 65 11.97 -21.05 -22.73
N SER A 66 11.50 -21.28 -21.50
CA SER A 66 12.03 -22.31 -20.61
C SER A 66 11.26 -23.60 -20.81
N ASN A 67 11.86 -24.57 -21.52
CA ASN A 67 11.26 -25.91 -21.68
C ASN A 67 11.01 -26.59 -20.33
N LYS A 68 11.87 -26.36 -19.33
CA LYS A 68 11.75 -26.96 -17.99
C LYS A 68 10.54 -26.44 -17.21
N GLN A 69 10.20 -25.16 -17.37
CA GLN A 69 9.12 -24.50 -16.61
C GLN A 69 7.88 -24.22 -17.47
N ASN A 70 7.91 -24.63 -18.74
CA ASN A 70 6.89 -24.37 -19.75
C ASN A 70 6.40 -22.90 -19.76
N LYS A 71 7.32 -21.95 -19.59
CA LYS A 71 7.00 -20.51 -19.53
C LYS A 71 8.09 -19.66 -20.15
N PHE A 72 7.71 -18.45 -20.57
CA PHE A 72 8.67 -17.44 -21.00
C PHE A 72 9.40 -16.83 -19.80
N GLY A 73 10.65 -16.46 -20.02
CA GLY A 73 11.48 -15.73 -19.07
C GLY A 73 12.34 -14.69 -19.75
N TRP A 74 13.00 -13.87 -18.95
CA TRP A 74 13.92 -12.83 -19.40
C TRP A 74 15.32 -13.11 -18.92
N THR A 75 16.31 -12.75 -19.74
CA THR A 75 17.70 -12.96 -19.36
C THR A 75 18.65 -11.96 -19.98
N LEU A 76 19.63 -11.51 -19.19
CA LEU A 76 20.67 -10.59 -19.65
C LEU A 76 21.38 -11.10 -20.91
N ALA A 77 21.49 -10.20 -21.89
CA ALA A 77 22.30 -10.41 -23.08
C ALA A 77 23.78 -10.26 -22.72
N CYS A 78 24.59 -11.28 -23.03
CA CYS A 78 25.99 -11.33 -22.64
C CYS A 78 26.80 -12.04 -23.73
N PHE A 79 27.94 -11.48 -24.13
CA PHE A 79 28.85 -12.10 -25.10
C PHE A 79 29.53 -13.36 -24.55
N ASN A 80 29.57 -13.53 -23.22
CA ASN A 80 30.11 -14.70 -22.53
C ASN A 80 29.02 -15.64 -22.01
N GLU A 81 27.80 -15.53 -22.56
CA GLU A 81 26.72 -16.47 -22.30
C GLU A 81 27.15 -17.90 -22.67
N PHE A 82 26.99 -18.84 -21.72
CA PHE A 82 27.35 -20.26 -21.83
C PHE A 82 28.82 -20.59 -22.14
N LYS A 83 29.75 -19.63 -22.06
CA LYS A 83 31.20 -19.89 -22.11
C LYS A 83 31.73 -20.46 -20.78
N ASP A 84 32.95 -20.98 -20.78
CA ASP A 84 33.61 -21.47 -19.57
C ASP A 84 33.69 -20.40 -18.47
N GLY A 85 33.35 -20.77 -17.24
CA GLY A 85 33.17 -19.86 -16.11
C GLY A 85 31.77 -19.23 -16.00
N CYS A 86 30.91 -19.39 -17.01
CA CYS A 86 29.53 -18.90 -16.95
C CYS A 86 28.67 -19.78 -16.03
N ARG A 87 27.98 -19.14 -15.08
CA ARG A 87 27.09 -19.81 -14.10
C ARG A 87 25.61 -19.69 -14.47
N LYS A 88 25.30 -19.12 -15.64
CA LYS A 88 23.93 -18.95 -16.15
C LYS A 88 23.26 -20.31 -16.30
N GLY A 89 22.04 -20.45 -15.75
CA GLY A 89 21.30 -21.72 -15.72
C GLY A 89 21.73 -22.71 -14.63
N LYS A 90 22.88 -22.48 -13.96
CA LYS A 90 23.38 -23.32 -12.85
C LYS A 90 22.92 -22.82 -11.47
N MET A 91 22.61 -21.53 -11.34
CA MET A 91 22.10 -20.92 -10.10
C MET A 91 21.17 -19.73 -10.40
N ALA A 92 20.31 -19.37 -9.45
CA ALA A 92 19.48 -18.17 -9.54
C ALA A 92 20.34 -16.89 -9.50
N ASN A 93 19.94 -15.86 -10.25
CA ASN A 93 20.62 -14.54 -10.30
C ASN A 93 22.12 -14.59 -10.66
N ALA A 94 22.56 -15.64 -11.36
CA ALA A 94 23.97 -15.90 -11.67
C ALA A 94 24.71 -14.72 -12.32
N CYS A 95 24.00 -13.90 -13.10
CA CYS A 95 24.57 -12.81 -13.88
C CYS A 95 24.78 -11.51 -13.09
N ARG A 96 24.15 -11.31 -11.92
CA ARG A 96 24.27 -10.07 -11.12
C ARG A 96 25.71 -9.82 -10.69
N ASN A 97 26.32 -10.85 -10.07
CA ASN A 97 27.71 -10.85 -9.58
C ASN A 97 28.60 -11.82 -10.38
N CYS A 98 28.41 -11.89 -11.70
CA CYS A 98 29.21 -12.78 -12.55
C CYS A 98 30.60 -12.18 -12.83
N PRO A 99 31.71 -12.89 -12.55
CA PRO A 99 33.06 -12.37 -12.70
C PRO A 99 33.50 -12.24 -14.16
N ILE A 100 32.93 -13.05 -15.06
CA ILE A 100 33.25 -13.04 -16.50
C ILE A 100 32.19 -12.29 -17.33
N LYS A 101 31.32 -11.48 -16.70
CA LYS A 101 30.22 -10.83 -17.39
C LYS A 101 30.75 -9.85 -18.44
N SER A 102 30.26 -9.98 -19.66
CA SER A 102 30.50 -9.05 -20.76
C SER A 102 29.15 -8.75 -21.39
N LEU A 103 28.48 -7.73 -20.86
CA LEU A 103 27.11 -7.39 -21.23
C LEU A 103 27.06 -6.89 -22.67
N ALA A 104 26.11 -7.40 -23.45
CA ALA A 104 25.90 -6.95 -24.81
C ALA A 104 25.14 -5.61 -24.80
N PRO A 105 25.62 -4.59 -25.52
CA PRO A 105 24.92 -3.31 -25.60
C PRO A 105 23.65 -3.42 -26.45
N LEU A 106 22.70 -2.51 -26.20
CA LEU A 106 21.51 -2.36 -27.04
C LEU A 106 21.88 -1.55 -28.30
N THR A 107 22.06 -2.23 -29.43
CA THR A 107 22.45 -1.60 -30.71
C THR A 107 21.27 -1.45 -31.67
N LYS A 108 21.46 -0.69 -32.76
CA LYS A 108 20.47 -0.54 -33.83
C LYS A 108 20.08 -1.88 -34.44
N GLU A 109 21.04 -2.79 -34.58
CA GLU A 109 20.85 -4.12 -35.13
C GLU A 109 19.93 -4.96 -34.25
N VAL A 110 20.05 -4.84 -32.92
CA VAL A 110 19.15 -5.51 -31.96
C VAL A 110 17.71 -5.02 -32.14
N ILE A 111 17.50 -3.72 -32.34
CA ILE A 111 16.17 -3.13 -32.61
C ILE A 111 15.62 -3.59 -33.97
N VAL A 112 16.45 -3.66 -34.99
CA VAL A 112 16.07 -4.22 -36.30
C VAL A 112 15.59 -5.67 -36.16
N ASP A 113 16.32 -6.49 -35.42
CA ASP A 113 15.94 -7.89 -35.18
C ASP A 113 14.63 -8.01 -34.41
N HIS A 114 14.37 -7.09 -33.47
CA HIS A 114 13.10 -7.02 -32.73
C HIS A 114 11.90 -6.74 -33.65
N PHE A 115 12.05 -5.85 -34.64
CA PHE A 115 11.00 -5.55 -35.62
C PHE A 115 10.83 -6.61 -36.70
N LYS A 116 11.88 -7.35 -37.05
CA LYS A 116 11.81 -8.41 -38.06
C LYS A 116 11.40 -9.77 -37.50
N GLY A 117 11.61 -10.00 -36.20
CA GLY A 117 11.48 -11.32 -35.60
C GLY A 117 12.54 -12.32 -36.09
N THR A 118 13.66 -11.84 -36.65
CA THR A 118 14.78 -12.67 -37.10
C THR A 118 15.63 -13.17 -35.91
N ASN A 119 16.40 -14.25 -36.08
CA ASN A 119 17.39 -14.76 -35.10
C ASN A 119 16.87 -15.29 -33.75
N LYS A 120 15.78 -16.08 -33.71
CA LYS A 120 15.22 -16.61 -32.44
C LYS A 120 14.93 -15.49 -31.41
N ASN A 121 14.81 -14.24 -31.85
CA ASN A 121 14.56 -13.11 -30.96
C ASN A 121 13.09 -13.15 -30.52
N LEU A 122 12.87 -13.67 -29.31
CA LEU A 122 11.53 -13.78 -28.73
C LEU A 122 11.06 -12.44 -28.11
N GLY A 123 11.90 -11.41 -28.10
CA GLY A 123 11.60 -10.08 -27.56
C GLY A 123 12.77 -9.48 -26.79
N ILE A 124 12.78 -8.15 -26.74
CA ILE A 124 13.82 -7.35 -26.07
C ILE A 124 13.24 -6.65 -24.85
N GLY A 125 13.94 -6.79 -23.72
CA GLY A 125 13.67 -6.12 -22.46
C GLY A 125 14.70 -5.03 -22.21
N ILE A 126 14.26 -3.87 -21.75
CA ILE A 126 15.09 -2.68 -21.54
C ILE A 126 14.98 -2.16 -20.11
N TYR A 127 15.98 -1.39 -19.68
CA TYR A 127 16.03 -0.77 -18.36
C TYR A 127 15.87 0.76 -18.47
N PRO A 128 14.74 1.33 -18.01
CA PRO A 128 14.43 2.76 -18.16
C PRO A 128 15.27 3.66 -17.24
N LEU A 129 15.71 3.15 -16.09
CA LEU A 129 16.47 3.89 -15.10
C LEU A 129 17.95 3.92 -15.46
N LEU A 130 18.49 5.11 -15.70
CA LEU A 130 19.90 5.34 -16.01
C LEU A 130 20.78 5.32 -14.76
N LYS A 131 22.10 5.25 -14.95
CA LYS A 131 23.08 5.18 -13.85
C LYS A 131 23.11 6.43 -12.97
N ASP A 132 22.70 7.56 -13.50
CA ASP A 132 22.60 8.85 -12.81
C ASP A 132 21.22 9.08 -12.16
N ASN A 133 20.40 8.03 -12.07
CA ASN A 133 19.04 8.06 -11.50
C ASN A 133 18.05 8.92 -12.32
N THR A 134 18.33 9.13 -13.60
CA THR A 134 17.42 9.78 -14.55
C THR A 134 16.73 8.79 -15.48
N CYS A 135 15.71 9.22 -16.20
CA CYS A 135 14.99 8.43 -17.22
C CYS A 135 14.49 9.33 -18.36
N TYR A 136 14.26 8.75 -19.54
CA TYR A 136 13.72 9.44 -20.72
C TYR A 136 12.23 9.20 -20.94
N PHE A 137 11.62 8.30 -20.16
CA PHE A 137 10.19 8.04 -20.23
C PHE A 137 9.68 7.50 -18.90
N LEU A 138 8.37 7.63 -18.71
CA LEU A 138 7.58 6.96 -17.69
C LEU A 138 6.56 6.06 -18.39
N ALA A 139 6.42 4.82 -17.94
CA ALA A 139 5.32 3.94 -18.35
C ALA A 139 4.47 3.56 -17.14
N LEU A 140 3.14 3.60 -17.28
CA LEU A 140 2.20 3.06 -16.29
C LEU A 140 1.70 1.71 -16.81
N ASP A 141 1.85 0.67 -15.99
CA ASP A 141 1.53 -0.73 -16.31
C ASP A 141 0.12 -1.06 -15.79
N PHE A 142 -0.76 -1.51 -16.68
CA PHE A 142 -2.13 -1.92 -16.37
C PHE A 142 -2.37 -3.37 -16.82
N ASP A 143 -2.71 -4.25 -15.91
CA ASP A 143 -2.98 -5.68 -16.12
C ASP A 143 -4.36 -6.05 -15.53
N ASP A 144 -4.81 -7.30 -15.70
CA ASP A 144 -6.07 -7.83 -15.16
C ASP A 144 -7.35 -7.18 -15.78
N ASP A 145 -8.51 -7.40 -15.15
CA ASP A 145 -9.81 -6.92 -15.62
C ASP A 145 -9.88 -5.38 -15.66
N ASN A 146 -10.61 -4.85 -16.65
CA ASN A 146 -10.80 -3.40 -16.87
C ASN A 146 -9.52 -2.60 -17.17
N TRP A 147 -8.39 -3.25 -17.49
CA TRP A 147 -7.12 -2.58 -17.78
C TRP A 147 -7.22 -1.41 -18.77
N PHE A 148 -8.05 -1.56 -19.82
CA PHE A 148 -8.21 -0.53 -20.83
C PHE A 148 -8.98 0.68 -20.31
N GLU A 149 -10.05 0.48 -19.54
CA GLU A 149 -10.87 1.57 -19.00
C GLU A 149 -10.09 2.42 -17.98
N ASP A 150 -9.31 1.75 -17.13
CA ASP A 150 -8.43 2.40 -16.14
C ASP A 150 -7.32 3.18 -16.86
N MET A 151 -6.62 2.54 -17.81
CA MET A 151 -5.59 3.19 -18.62
C MET A 151 -6.14 4.38 -19.43
N TYR A 152 -7.30 4.20 -20.08
CA TYR A 152 -7.95 5.23 -20.89
C TYR A 152 -8.42 6.41 -20.05
N SER A 153 -8.79 6.18 -18.79
CA SER A 153 -9.14 7.25 -17.86
C SER A 153 -7.95 8.12 -17.51
N VAL A 154 -6.77 7.52 -17.27
CA VAL A 154 -5.52 8.28 -17.08
C VAL A 154 -5.11 9.00 -18.37
N PHE A 155 -5.27 8.35 -19.53
CA PHE A 155 -5.04 8.97 -20.84
C PHE A 155 -5.87 10.25 -21.01
N LYS A 156 -7.19 10.20 -20.74
CA LYS A 156 -8.07 11.37 -20.83
C LYS A 156 -7.64 12.50 -19.90
N VAL A 157 -7.22 12.19 -18.67
CA VAL A 157 -6.72 13.20 -17.73
C VAL A 157 -5.45 13.84 -18.27
N ALA A 158 -4.47 13.04 -18.71
CA ALA A 158 -3.24 13.55 -19.28
C ALA A 158 -3.48 14.48 -20.50
N VAL A 159 -4.39 14.10 -21.40
CA VAL A 159 -4.77 14.95 -22.56
C VAL A 159 -5.35 16.30 -22.13
N ARG A 160 -6.12 16.36 -21.02
CA ARG A 160 -6.64 17.63 -20.49
C ARG A 160 -5.54 18.56 -19.97
N TYR A 161 -4.42 18.00 -19.51
CA TYR A 161 -3.22 18.77 -19.17
C TYR A 161 -2.35 19.13 -20.39
N GLY A 162 -2.85 18.90 -21.62
CA GLY A 162 -2.13 19.21 -22.85
C GLY A 162 -1.00 18.24 -23.19
N LEU A 163 -1.03 17.04 -22.61
CA LEU A 163 -0.02 16.01 -22.81
C LEU A 163 -0.44 15.04 -23.92
N GLU A 164 0.53 14.38 -24.54
CA GLU A 164 0.29 13.42 -25.63
C GLU A 164 0.86 12.03 -25.31
N PRO A 165 0.30 11.32 -24.32
CA PRO A 165 0.75 9.96 -24.00
C PRO A 165 0.40 8.96 -25.09
N VAL A 166 1.10 7.82 -25.10
CA VAL A 166 0.89 6.72 -26.05
C VAL A 166 0.34 5.49 -25.33
N MET A 167 -0.81 4.97 -25.79
CA MET A 167 -1.37 3.71 -25.30
C MET A 167 -0.81 2.54 -26.09
N GLU A 168 -0.39 1.49 -25.38
CA GLU A 168 0.08 0.23 -25.96
C GLU A 168 -0.67 -0.95 -25.35
N ARG A 169 -1.14 -1.88 -26.17
CA ARG A 169 -1.64 -3.18 -25.70
C ARG A 169 -0.48 -4.14 -25.46
N SER A 170 -0.47 -4.83 -24.33
CA SER A 170 0.61 -5.72 -23.91
C SER A 170 0.78 -6.93 -24.83
N ALA A 171 1.81 -7.75 -24.57
CA ALA A 171 2.07 -8.96 -25.35
C ALA A 171 1.02 -10.07 -25.16
N SER A 172 0.33 -10.11 -24.01
CA SER A 172 -0.76 -11.07 -23.74
C SER A 172 -2.10 -10.61 -24.33
N GLY A 173 -2.27 -9.31 -24.53
CA GLY A 173 -3.55 -8.69 -24.89
C GLY A 173 -4.48 -8.44 -23.71
N ALA A 174 -4.12 -8.91 -22.51
CA ALA A 174 -4.88 -8.77 -21.26
C ALA A 174 -4.28 -7.71 -20.34
N GLY A 175 -3.77 -6.64 -20.94
CA GLY A 175 -3.09 -5.54 -20.25
C GLY A 175 -2.54 -4.53 -21.25
N GLY A 176 -1.91 -3.48 -20.76
CA GLY A 176 -1.34 -2.42 -21.56
C GLY A 176 -0.46 -1.46 -20.77
N HIS A 177 0.30 -0.65 -21.51
CA HIS A 177 1.14 0.39 -20.93
C HIS A 177 0.72 1.76 -21.47
N LEU A 178 0.67 2.75 -20.57
CA LEU A 178 0.54 4.16 -20.93
C LEU A 178 1.90 4.84 -20.85
N TRP A 179 2.43 5.27 -21.99
CA TRP A 179 3.78 5.82 -22.13
C TRP A 179 3.78 7.34 -22.16
N PHE A 180 4.68 7.94 -21.40
CA PHE A 180 4.99 9.37 -21.36
C PHE A 180 6.48 9.56 -21.68
N PHE A 181 6.80 10.35 -22.69
CA PHE A 181 8.18 10.53 -23.15
C PHE A 181 8.69 11.93 -22.85
N PHE A 182 9.96 12.03 -22.43
CA PHE A 182 10.58 13.28 -22.01
C PHE A 182 11.57 13.80 -23.07
N SER A 183 11.61 15.11 -23.26
CA SER A 183 12.50 15.75 -24.25
C SER A 183 13.97 15.65 -23.83
N THR A 184 14.24 15.73 -22.53
CA THR A 184 15.52 15.47 -21.88
C THR A 184 15.35 14.36 -20.85
N ASN A 185 16.46 13.80 -20.35
CA ASN A 185 16.35 12.94 -19.18
C ASN A 185 15.97 13.79 -17.96
N ILE A 186 15.10 13.24 -17.12
CA ILE A 186 14.69 13.86 -15.86
C ILE A 186 14.92 12.88 -14.71
N LYS A 187 15.00 13.39 -13.47
CA LYS A 187 15.12 12.52 -12.29
C LYS A 187 13.95 11.53 -12.24
N ALA A 188 14.24 10.26 -12.00
CA ALA A 188 13.21 9.23 -11.90
C ALA A 188 12.19 9.54 -10.79
N SER A 189 12.61 10.19 -9.71
CA SER A 189 11.71 10.68 -8.66
C SER A 189 10.71 11.73 -9.16
N LEU A 190 11.11 12.62 -10.06
CA LEU A 190 10.21 13.61 -10.66
C LEU A 190 9.21 12.93 -11.60
N ALA A 191 9.69 12.00 -12.44
CA ALA A 191 8.83 11.21 -13.34
C ALA A 191 7.78 10.41 -12.55
N ARG A 192 8.17 9.77 -11.45
CA ARG A 192 7.25 9.00 -10.60
C ARG A 192 6.23 9.89 -9.89
N ARG A 193 6.64 11.03 -9.33
CA ARG A 193 5.70 12.03 -8.75
C ARG A 193 4.67 12.50 -9.77
N PHE A 194 5.10 12.72 -11.01
CA PHE A 194 4.21 13.06 -12.12
C PHE A 194 3.21 11.94 -12.45
N GLY A 195 3.65 10.68 -12.51
CA GLY A 195 2.75 9.53 -12.67
C GLY A 195 1.72 9.40 -11.54
N GLU A 196 2.17 9.57 -10.30
CA GLU A 196 1.29 9.54 -9.12
C GLU A 196 0.23 10.64 -9.17
N PHE A 197 0.62 11.86 -9.56
CA PHE A 197 -0.30 12.97 -9.77
C PHE A 197 -1.42 12.62 -10.77
N LEU A 198 -1.06 12.05 -11.93
CA LEU A 198 -2.05 11.68 -12.95
C LEU A 198 -3.04 10.62 -12.45
N LEU A 199 -2.57 9.62 -11.71
CA LEU A 199 -3.43 8.61 -11.08
C LEU A 199 -4.40 9.26 -10.08
N GLN A 200 -3.89 10.15 -9.22
CA GLN A 200 -4.71 10.84 -8.22
C GLN A 200 -5.76 11.77 -8.86
N GLU A 201 -5.38 12.55 -9.87
CA GLU A 201 -6.34 13.39 -10.60
C GLU A 201 -7.44 12.56 -11.26
N THR A 202 -7.09 11.38 -11.77
CA THR A 202 -8.08 10.47 -12.34
C THR A 202 -9.07 9.95 -11.29
N MET A 203 -8.59 9.63 -10.09
CA MET A 203 -9.44 9.21 -8.96
C MET A 203 -10.39 10.32 -8.50
N LYS A 204 -9.96 11.59 -8.50
CA LYS A 204 -10.82 12.73 -8.10
C LYS A 204 -12.03 12.89 -9.01
N GLN A 205 -11.86 12.64 -10.30
CA GLN A 205 -12.87 12.90 -11.31
C GLN A 205 -13.80 11.71 -11.53
N SER A 206 -13.41 10.52 -11.06
CA SER A 206 -14.13 9.27 -11.32
C SER A 206 -14.42 8.54 -10.01
N THR A 207 -15.63 8.73 -9.46
CA THR A 207 -16.08 8.07 -8.22
C THR A 207 -16.26 6.55 -8.35
N ARG A 208 -16.14 5.99 -9.56
CA ARG A 208 -16.37 4.57 -9.87
C ARG A 208 -15.10 3.78 -10.24
N ILE A 209 -13.95 4.44 -10.39
CA ILE A 209 -12.72 3.77 -10.82
C ILE A 209 -11.92 3.34 -9.60
N THR A 210 -11.68 2.04 -9.47
CA THR A 210 -10.92 1.45 -8.36
C THR A 210 -9.43 1.28 -8.66
N PHE A 211 -8.99 1.48 -9.91
CA PHE A 211 -7.60 1.29 -10.36
C PHE A 211 -7.02 -0.09 -10.01
N ASN A 212 -7.88 -1.10 -9.87
CA ASN A 212 -7.47 -2.46 -9.53
C ASN A 212 -6.53 -3.06 -10.60
N SER A 213 -6.61 -2.54 -11.82
CA SER A 213 -5.81 -2.99 -12.95
C SER A 213 -4.38 -2.39 -12.93
N PHE A 214 -4.13 -1.32 -12.17
CA PHE A 214 -2.80 -0.69 -12.15
C PHE A 214 -1.80 -1.54 -11.35
N ASP A 215 -0.73 -2.02 -11.99
CA ASP A 215 0.31 -2.82 -11.34
C ASP A 215 1.46 -1.94 -10.81
N ARG A 216 2.11 -1.18 -11.71
CA ARG A 216 3.30 -0.40 -11.37
C ARG A 216 3.68 0.66 -12.39
N MET A 217 4.70 1.46 -12.06
CA MET A 217 5.33 2.42 -12.95
C MET A 217 6.70 1.95 -13.41
N PHE A 218 7.17 2.42 -14.56
CA PHE A 218 8.54 2.22 -15.04
C PHE A 218 9.18 3.57 -15.37
N PRO A 219 10.27 3.97 -14.70
CA PRO A 219 10.95 3.26 -13.61
C PRO A 219 10.08 3.15 -12.35
N ASN A 220 10.18 2.02 -11.65
CA ASN A 220 9.45 1.76 -10.39
C ASN A 220 10.25 2.18 -9.14
N GLN A 221 11.41 2.81 -9.32
CA GLN A 221 12.32 3.18 -8.25
C GLN A 221 13.06 4.46 -8.62
N ASP A 222 13.36 5.29 -7.61
CA ASP A 222 13.97 6.60 -7.81
C ASP A 222 15.48 6.52 -8.06
N TYR A 223 16.12 5.48 -7.54
CA TYR A 223 17.57 5.32 -7.59
C TYR A 223 17.96 3.92 -8.04
N LEU A 224 19.12 3.83 -8.68
CA LEU A 224 19.71 2.58 -9.10
C LEU A 224 20.61 2.03 -7.99
N PRO A 225 20.33 0.83 -7.44
CA PRO A 225 21.21 0.20 -6.46
C PRO A 225 22.59 -0.08 -7.04
N GLU A 226 23.62 -0.03 -6.19
CA GLU A 226 25.00 -0.32 -6.61
C GLU A 226 25.10 -1.73 -7.25
N GLY A 227 25.66 -1.79 -8.46
CA GLY A 227 25.74 -3.02 -9.26
C GLY A 227 24.40 -3.54 -9.82
N GLY A 228 23.30 -2.83 -9.62
CA GLY A 228 21.96 -3.14 -10.16
C GLY A 228 21.75 -2.65 -11.60
N PHE A 229 20.74 -3.23 -12.27
CA PHE A 229 20.36 -2.85 -13.64
C PHE A 229 19.11 -1.96 -13.70
N GLY A 230 18.25 -2.05 -12.69
CA GLY A 230 16.90 -1.47 -12.71
C GLY A 230 15.84 -2.54 -12.88
N ASN A 231 14.59 -2.14 -12.97
CA ASN A 231 13.50 -3.04 -13.35
C ASN A 231 13.30 -3.01 -14.86
N GLN A 232 13.11 -4.19 -15.43
CA GLN A 232 13.00 -4.39 -16.87
C GLN A 232 11.56 -4.15 -17.34
N ILE A 233 11.41 -3.49 -18.48
CA ILE A 233 10.16 -3.39 -19.24
C ILE A 233 10.38 -3.93 -20.66
N ALA A 234 9.38 -4.59 -21.24
CA ALA A 234 9.49 -5.14 -22.59
C ALA A 234 9.31 -4.02 -23.64
N LEU A 235 10.08 -4.07 -24.74
CA LEU A 235 9.86 -3.15 -25.85
C LEU A 235 8.56 -3.50 -26.62
N PRO A 236 7.77 -2.50 -27.02
CA PRO A 236 6.61 -2.70 -27.86
C PRO A 236 7.03 -3.01 -29.32
N LEU A 237 6.04 -3.28 -30.17
CA LEU A 237 6.17 -3.55 -31.61
C LEU A 237 7.02 -4.78 -31.95
N ARG A 238 6.96 -5.81 -31.09
CA ARG A 238 7.62 -7.09 -31.37
C ARG A 238 6.89 -7.78 -32.51
N PHE A 239 7.59 -8.10 -33.61
CA PHE A 239 7.00 -8.66 -34.83
C PHE A 239 5.93 -9.74 -34.57
N SER A 240 6.28 -10.79 -33.84
CA SER A 240 5.40 -11.95 -33.61
C SER A 240 4.13 -11.62 -32.81
N SER A 241 4.18 -10.66 -31.87
CA SER A 241 2.98 -10.17 -31.17
C SER A 241 2.22 -9.16 -32.02
N PHE A 242 2.94 -8.30 -32.72
CA PHE A 242 2.39 -7.19 -33.48
C PHE A 242 1.48 -7.66 -34.62
N VAL A 243 1.85 -8.76 -35.29
CA VAL A 243 0.99 -9.40 -36.31
C VAL A 243 -0.36 -9.88 -35.75
N GLN A 244 -0.43 -10.17 -34.45
CA GLN A 244 -1.67 -10.53 -33.73
C GLN A 244 -2.39 -9.30 -33.14
N GLY A 245 -1.90 -8.09 -33.44
CA GLY A 245 -2.38 -6.84 -32.86
C GLY A 245 -1.87 -6.55 -31.45
N ASN A 246 -0.98 -7.36 -30.88
CA ASN A 246 -0.44 -7.18 -29.52
C ASN A 246 0.92 -6.51 -29.54
N THR A 247 1.40 -6.01 -28.39
CA THR A 247 2.55 -5.08 -28.34
C THR A 247 2.38 -3.90 -29.29
N ALA A 248 1.15 -3.48 -29.57
CA ALA A 248 0.84 -2.49 -30.59
C ALA A 248 0.35 -1.20 -29.93
N PHE A 249 0.69 -0.05 -30.54
CA PHE A 249 0.07 1.20 -30.15
C PHE A 249 -1.39 1.19 -30.60
N ILE A 250 -2.30 1.56 -29.71
CA ILE A 250 -3.76 1.47 -29.92
C ILE A 250 -4.43 2.84 -29.75
N ASN A 251 -5.58 3.01 -30.41
CA ASN A 251 -6.47 4.15 -30.22
C ASN A 251 -7.51 3.91 -29.10
N ASP A 252 -8.41 4.86 -28.92
CA ASP A 252 -9.54 4.84 -27.98
C ASP A 252 -10.57 3.74 -28.28
N LEU A 253 -10.54 3.15 -29.47
CA LEU A 253 -11.34 1.99 -29.87
C LEU A 253 -10.57 0.66 -29.75
N GLN A 254 -9.41 0.66 -29.08
CA GLN A 254 -8.50 -0.49 -28.94
C GLN A 254 -7.94 -1.03 -30.27
N GLN A 255 -7.98 -0.22 -31.33
CA GLN A 255 -7.50 -0.61 -32.65
C GLN A 255 -6.02 -0.24 -32.81
N PRO A 256 -5.17 -1.17 -33.29
CA PRO A 256 -3.77 -0.90 -33.59
C PRO A 256 -3.59 0.15 -34.69
N TYR A 257 -2.61 1.05 -34.52
CA TYR A 257 -2.17 1.94 -35.59
C TYR A 257 -1.39 1.17 -36.67
N SER A 258 -1.73 1.41 -37.94
CA SER A 258 -1.09 0.78 -39.10
C SER A 258 0.36 1.24 -39.32
N ASN A 259 0.66 2.50 -39.01
CA ASN A 259 2.00 3.10 -39.10
C ASN A 259 2.45 3.56 -37.70
N PRO A 260 2.82 2.64 -36.80
CA PRO A 260 3.04 2.94 -35.38
C PRO A 260 4.24 3.86 -35.13
N ILE A 261 5.29 3.79 -35.96
CA ILE A 261 6.49 4.63 -35.80
C ILE A 261 6.23 6.06 -36.29
N GLU A 262 5.52 6.20 -37.40
CA GLU A 262 5.04 7.49 -37.89
C GLU A 262 4.10 8.14 -36.88
N TYR A 263 3.17 7.37 -36.29
CA TYR A 263 2.32 7.83 -35.19
C TYR A 263 3.17 8.34 -34.02
N LEU A 264 4.16 7.56 -33.57
CA LEU A 264 5.07 7.95 -32.50
C LEU A 264 5.84 9.25 -32.82
N ALA A 265 6.30 9.41 -34.06
CA ALA A 265 6.99 10.62 -34.51
C ALA A 265 6.14 11.90 -34.45
N THR A 266 4.81 11.77 -34.45
CA THR A 266 3.91 12.93 -34.32
C THR A 266 3.69 13.38 -32.88
N ARG A 267 4.08 12.59 -31.89
CA ARG A 267 3.81 12.90 -30.49
C ARG A 267 4.75 13.98 -29.98
N LYS A 268 4.25 14.84 -29.10
CA LYS A 268 5.08 15.81 -28.39
C LYS A 268 5.71 15.14 -27.15
N LYS A 269 7.04 15.27 -27.02
CA LYS A 269 7.76 14.93 -25.78
C LYS A 269 7.56 16.03 -24.74
N ILE A 270 7.45 15.62 -23.47
CA ILE A 270 7.17 16.49 -22.32
C ILE A 270 8.49 17.06 -21.80
N THR A 271 8.53 18.36 -21.50
CA THR A 271 9.69 18.99 -20.88
C THR A 271 9.64 18.86 -19.34
N GLN A 272 10.80 18.97 -18.69
CA GLN A 272 10.85 19.02 -17.22
C GLN A 272 10.02 20.18 -16.66
N GLU A 273 10.08 21.36 -17.29
CA GLU A 273 9.33 22.55 -16.89
C GLU A 273 7.81 22.34 -16.99
N GLU A 274 7.33 21.61 -18.01
CA GLU A 274 5.90 21.27 -18.13
C GLU A 274 5.45 20.39 -16.95
N ILE A 275 6.27 19.41 -16.57
CA ILE A 275 6.00 18.55 -15.40
C ILE A 275 5.99 19.37 -14.12
N GLU A 276 7.02 20.19 -13.91
CA GLU A 276 7.15 21.02 -12.71
C GLU A 276 5.97 21.99 -12.59
N LYS A 277 5.55 22.65 -13.68
CA LYS A 277 4.34 23.49 -13.68
C LYS A 277 3.09 22.72 -13.31
N ILE A 278 2.87 21.55 -13.92
CA ILE A 278 1.70 20.70 -13.60
C ILE A 278 1.70 20.33 -12.11
N LEU A 279 2.87 20.01 -11.55
CA LEU A 279 3.01 19.67 -10.14
C LEU A 279 2.87 20.90 -9.23
N GLU A 280 3.45 22.05 -9.56
CA GLU A 280 3.42 23.29 -8.76
C GLU A 280 2.00 23.86 -8.62
N TYR A 281 1.26 23.98 -9.72
CA TYR A 281 -0.16 24.39 -9.69
C TYR A 281 -1.03 23.50 -8.80
N ASN A 282 -0.56 22.28 -8.50
CA ASN A 282 -1.26 21.30 -7.69
C ASN A 282 -0.51 20.95 -6.39
N THR A 283 0.58 21.63 -6.04
CA THR A 283 1.28 21.41 -4.76
C THR A 283 0.51 21.97 -3.55
N GLU A 284 -0.38 22.95 -3.72
CA GLU A 284 -1.38 23.29 -2.68
C GLU A 284 -2.40 22.15 -2.46
N ASN A 285 -2.46 21.24 -3.43
CA ASN A 285 -3.31 20.07 -3.50
C ASN A 285 -2.47 18.78 -3.45
N ASP A 286 -1.40 18.73 -2.65
CA ASP A 286 -0.86 17.44 -2.21
C ASP A 286 -1.90 16.82 -1.25
N TYR A 287 -2.94 16.23 -1.86
CA TYR A 287 -4.16 15.70 -1.19
C TYR A 287 -3.81 14.66 -0.11
N PHE A 288 -2.57 14.20 -0.07
CA PHE A 288 -2.08 13.14 0.78
C PHE A 288 -0.79 13.51 1.54
N PHE A 289 -0.71 14.68 2.21
CA PHE A 289 0.23 15.02 3.33
C PHE A 289 1.63 15.57 2.89
N ASP A 290 2.14 16.70 3.40
CA ASP A 290 2.44 17.03 4.82
C ASP A 290 2.59 18.58 5.02
N SER A 291 2.42 19.17 6.21
CA SER A 291 3.43 19.09 7.30
C SER A 291 2.91 19.10 8.74
N ASP A 292 1.63 19.35 8.99
CA ASP A 292 0.96 19.13 10.27
C ASP A 292 -0.53 18.96 9.94
N GLN A 293 -1.18 17.91 10.45
CA GLN A 293 -2.55 17.54 10.05
C GLN A 293 -3.49 18.76 10.03
N MET A 294 -4.02 19.05 8.82
CA MET A 294 -4.88 20.19 8.47
C MET A 294 -4.19 21.56 8.37
N ARG A 295 -3.56 21.81 7.21
CA ARG A 295 -3.65 23.13 6.59
C ARG A 295 -4.16 22.95 5.16
N PHE A 296 -5.46 23.08 5.01
CA PHE A 296 -6.08 23.31 3.72
C PHE A 296 -5.79 24.75 3.33
N ASN A 297 -5.06 24.99 2.24
CA ASN A 297 -5.28 26.17 1.42
C ASN A 297 -6.09 25.71 0.21
N LEU A 298 -7.39 25.52 0.43
CA LEU A 298 -8.37 25.52 -0.65
C LEU A 298 -8.94 26.93 -0.72
N ASN A 299 -9.24 27.40 -1.93
CA ASN A 299 -10.02 28.60 -2.19
C ASN A 299 -11.06 28.83 -1.08
N VAL A 300 -11.03 30.02 -0.48
CA VAL A 300 -11.70 30.46 0.76
C VAL A 300 -13.26 30.38 0.71
N SER A 301 -13.83 29.71 -0.28
CA SER A 301 -15.27 29.63 -0.54
C SER A 301 -15.93 28.28 -0.25
N GLN A 302 -15.20 27.16 -0.08
CA GLN A 302 -15.83 25.84 0.14
C GLN A 302 -15.87 25.45 1.63
N LYS A 303 -17.08 25.28 2.16
CA LYS A 303 -17.34 24.78 3.52
C LYS A 303 -17.60 23.28 3.53
N TYR A 304 -17.35 22.63 4.67
CA TYR A 304 -17.86 21.29 4.95
C TYR A 304 -19.38 21.28 4.95
N VAL A 305 -19.98 20.10 4.83
CA VAL A 305 -21.44 19.94 4.92
C VAL A 305 -21.93 20.30 6.32
N ASP A 306 -23.11 20.86 6.43
CA ASP A 306 -23.69 21.24 7.73
C ASP A 306 -24.16 20.02 8.54
N ARG A 307 -24.47 18.90 7.87
CA ARG A 307 -25.02 17.70 8.50
C ARG A 307 -24.48 16.41 7.91
N ILE A 308 -24.13 15.47 8.79
CA ILE A 308 -23.75 14.10 8.47
C ILE A 308 -24.73 13.15 9.16
N ILE A 309 -25.27 12.21 8.38
CA ILE A 309 -26.16 11.15 8.86
C ILE A 309 -25.42 9.82 8.75
N GLY A 310 -25.57 8.98 9.77
CA GLY A 310 -24.86 7.71 9.82
C GLY A 310 -25.37 6.76 10.89
N LYS A 311 -24.67 5.63 11.00
CA LYS A 311 -24.95 4.57 11.96
C LYS A 311 -23.64 4.06 12.55
N GLU A 312 -23.67 3.62 13.80
CA GLU A 312 -22.54 2.99 14.45
C GLU A 312 -22.91 1.55 14.81
N CYS A 313 -22.20 0.57 14.25
CA CYS A 313 -22.37 -0.85 14.54
C CYS A 313 -20.99 -1.50 14.75
N ALA A 314 -20.55 -2.42 13.89
CA ALA A 314 -19.16 -2.87 13.86
C ALA A 314 -18.23 -1.81 13.24
N THR A 315 -18.76 -1.04 12.28
CA THR A 315 -18.11 0.11 11.67
C THR A 315 -18.88 1.40 11.95
N PHE A 316 -18.24 2.53 11.71
CA PHE A 316 -18.86 3.85 11.72
C PHE A 316 -19.27 4.21 10.29
N MET A 317 -20.56 4.05 10.00
CA MET A 317 -21.14 4.17 8.67
C MET A 317 -21.64 5.58 8.42
N ILE A 318 -21.23 6.21 7.33
CA ILE A 318 -21.67 7.56 6.94
C ILE A 318 -22.40 7.49 5.59
N GLU A 319 -23.59 8.07 5.50
CA GLU A 319 -24.34 8.15 4.23
C GLU A 319 -23.63 9.06 3.22
N LYS A 320 -23.49 8.59 1.98
CA LYS A 320 -22.82 9.32 0.89
C LYS A 320 -23.68 10.42 0.28
N LYS A 321 -25.01 10.28 0.33
CA LYS A 321 -25.99 11.10 -0.41
C LYS A 321 -25.81 12.62 -0.22
N ASN A 322 -25.43 13.04 0.99
CA ASN A 322 -25.36 14.45 1.36
C ASN A 322 -23.92 14.99 1.47
N LEU A 323 -22.90 14.20 1.10
CA LEU A 323 -21.51 14.62 1.21
C LEU A 323 -21.05 15.43 0.00
N ASN A 324 -20.50 16.63 0.24
CA ASN A 324 -19.74 17.34 -0.78
C ASN A 324 -18.32 16.73 -0.92
N SER A 325 -17.65 17.00 -2.06
CA SER A 325 -16.34 16.43 -2.36
C SER A 325 -15.28 16.72 -1.29
N LEU A 326 -15.31 17.91 -0.68
CA LEU A 326 -14.39 18.30 0.39
C LEU A 326 -14.56 17.42 1.64
N THR A 327 -15.80 17.25 2.10
CA THR A 327 -16.14 16.43 3.27
C THR A 327 -15.83 14.97 2.99
N TYR A 328 -16.24 14.47 1.82
CA TYR A 328 -16.00 13.09 1.37
C TYR A 328 -14.51 12.74 1.38
N ASN A 329 -13.68 13.59 0.76
CA ASN A 329 -12.23 13.37 0.70
C ASN A 329 -11.57 13.50 2.09
N THR A 330 -12.07 14.40 2.94
CA THR A 330 -11.57 14.56 4.32
C THR A 330 -11.86 13.31 5.16
N ILE A 331 -13.07 12.74 5.06
CA ILE A 331 -13.43 11.49 5.70
C ILE A 331 -12.47 10.37 5.28
N LYS A 332 -12.31 10.15 3.96
CA LYS A 332 -11.40 9.13 3.42
C LYS A 332 -9.98 9.30 3.93
N ARG A 333 -9.48 10.54 3.94
CA ARG A 333 -8.12 10.88 4.39
C ARG A 333 -7.90 10.57 5.88
N ILE A 334 -8.89 10.82 6.74
CA ILE A 334 -8.79 10.53 8.18
C ILE A 334 -8.71 9.02 8.44
N SER A 335 -9.39 8.22 7.61
CA SER A 335 -9.36 6.75 7.64
C SER A 335 -8.20 6.12 6.87
N SER A 336 -7.23 6.90 6.39
CA SER A 336 -6.07 6.40 5.66
C SER A 336 -4.77 6.84 6.33
N MET A 337 -3.69 6.11 6.06
CA MET A 337 -2.34 6.47 6.50
C MET A 337 -1.28 6.07 5.49
N TYR A 338 -0.11 6.68 5.59
CA TYR A 338 1.05 6.24 4.84
C TYR A 338 1.44 4.81 5.20
N ASN A 339 1.79 4.03 4.19
CA ASN A 339 2.36 2.70 4.36
C ASN A 339 3.85 2.83 4.71
N PRO A 340 4.26 2.56 5.95
CA PRO A 340 5.66 2.75 6.36
C PRO A 340 6.61 1.81 5.61
N GLU A 341 6.12 0.64 5.20
CA GLU A 341 6.88 -0.32 4.39
C GLU A 341 7.24 0.28 3.01
N TYR A 342 6.32 1.01 2.36
CA TYR A 342 6.59 1.69 1.09
C TYR A 342 7.81 2.62 1.20
N TYR A 343 7.81 3.46 2.24
CA TYR A 343 8.89 4.42 2.49
C TYR A 343 10.18 3.77 2.94
N GLU A 344 10.10 2.66 3.68
CA GLU A 344 11.28 1.86 4.02
C GLU A 344 11.89 1.21 2.78
N LEU A 345 11.09 0.58 1.92
CA LEU A 345 11.58 0.04 0.65
C LEU A 345 12.20 1.13 -0.23
N GLN A 346 11.59 2.31 -0.27
CA GLN A 346 12.13 3.47 -0.97
C GLN A 346 13.50 3.89 -0.40
N ARG A 347 13.61 4.04 0.92
CA ARG A 347 14.87 4.39 1.62
C ARG A 347 15.96 3.33 1.41
N LEU A 348 15.57 2.06 1.39
CA LEU A 348 16.46 0.93 1.14
C LEU A 348 16.77 0.71 -0.35
N HIS A 349 16.25 1.55 -1.24
CA HIS A 349 16.40 1.43 -2.69
C HIS A 349 15.95 0.06 -3.24
N LYS A 350 14.90 -0.50 -2.65
CA LYS A 350 14.30 -1.77 -3.07
C LYS A 350 13.16 -1.53 -4.07
N PRO A 351 12.89 -2.48 -4.98
CA PRO A 351 11.73 -2.40 -5.88
C PRO A 351 10.42 -2.31 -5.10
N ILE A 352 9.49 -1.49 -5.59
CA ILE A 352 8.16 -1.32 -5.01
C ILE A 352 7.12 -1.89 -5.98
N TYR A 353 6.23 -2.73 -5.45
CA TYR A 353 5.11 -3.31 -6.17
C TYR A 353 3.82 -2.76 -5.55
N TYR A 354 3.09 -1.88 -6.25
CA TYR A 354 1.99 -1.13 -5.65
C TYR A 354 0.83 -2.01 -5.16
N LYS A 355 0.59 -3.16 -5.81
CA LYS A 355 -0.41 -4.15 -5.38
C LYS A 355 -0.17 -4.71 -3.98
N ASN A 356 1.10 -4.86 -3.58
CA ASN A 356 1.48 -5.45 -2.30
C ASN A 356 1.93 -4.39 -1.28
N THR A 357 2.54 -3.31 -1.76
CA THR A 357 3.08 -2.23 -0.93
C THR A 357 2.55 -0.91 -1.47
N PRO A 358 1.23 -0.64 -1.33
CA PRO A 358 0.67 0.64 -1.75
C PRO A 358 1.28 1.75 -0.89
N ARG A 359 1.41 2.96 -1.45
CA ARG A 359 1.94 4.13 -0.71
C ARG A 359 1.03 4.52 0.48
N ILE A 360 -0.27 4.28 0.35
CA ILE A 360 -1.31 4.63 1.32
C ILE A 360 -2.08 3.37 1.68
N LEU A 361 -2.24 3.13 2.98
CA LEU A 361 -3.14 2.13 3.54
C LEU A 361 -4.48 2.82 3.84
N SER A 362 -5.54 2.36 3.17
CA SER A 362 -6.91 2.85 3.39
C SER A 362 -7.68 1.84 4.23
N TYR A 363 -8.27 2.29 5.33
CA TYR A 363 -9.02 1.44 6.26
C TYR A 363 -10.53 1.64 6.16
N TYR A 364 -11.02 2.38 5.15
CA TYR A 364 -12.44 2.52 4.84
C TYR A 364 -12.87 1.57 3.73
N GLU A 365 -14.15 1.19 3.75
CA GLU A 365 -14.83 0.51 2.64
C GLU A 365 -16.01 1.38 2.19
N GLU A 366 -16.55 1.15 1.01
CA GLU A 366 -17.72 1.89 0.52
C GLU A 366 -18.58 1.05 -0.41
N ASP A 367 -19.88 1.31 -0.35
CA ASP A 367 -20.84 0.86 -1.35
C ASP A 367 -21.58 2.07 -1.95
N ASP A 368 -22.72 1.85 -2.62
CA ASP A 368 -23.49 2.93 -3.22
C ASP A 368 -24.11 3.88 -2.19
N THR A 369 -24.31 3.43 -0.94
CA THR A 369 -25.04 4.15 0.10
C THR A 369 -24.12 4.71 1.19
N TYR A 370 -23.18 3.90 1.70
CA TYR A 370 -22.39 4.20 2.88
C TYR A 370 -20.87 4.19 2.62
N ILE A 371 -20.16 4.99 3.42
CA ILE A 371 -18.73 4.82 3.70
C ILE A 371 -18.61 4.14 5.06
N TYR A 372 -17.92 3.01 5.12
CA TYR A 372 -17.69 2.21 6.31
C TYR A 372 -16.32 2.55 6.89
N LEU A 373 -16.29 3.15 8.08
CA LEU A 373 -15.07 3.64 8.72
C LEU A 373 -14.74 2.86 10.00
N PRO A 374 -13.47 2.75 10.39
CA PRO A 374 -13.12 2.24 11.71
C PRO A 374 -13.70 3.14 12.82
N ARG A 375 -14.37 2.57 13.83
CA ARG A 375 -15.09 3.36 14.85
C ARG A 375 -14.20 4.28 15.68
N GLY A 376 -12.95 3.89 15.91
CA GLY A 376 -12.01 4.67 16.70
C GLY A 376 -11.62 6.02 16.08
N ILE A 377 -11.93 6.27 14.80
CA ILE A 377 -11.70 7.58 14.17
C ILE A 377 -12.80 8.60 14.45
N LYS A 378 -13.92 8.19 15.07
CA LYS A 378 -15.10 9.04 15.33
C LYS A 378 -14.74 10.36 16.02
N ASP A 379 -14.01 10.30 17.14
CA ASP A 379 -13.61 11.50 17.91
C ASP A 379 -12.81 12.48 17.06
N LYS A 380 -11.88 11.94 16.25
CA LYS A 380 -11.04 12.76 15.36
C LYS A 380 -11.89 13.37 14.25
N LEU A 381 -12.80 12.60 13.67
CA LEU A 381 -13.67 13.10 12.61
C LEU A 381 -14.56 14.24 13.10
N MET A 382 -15.19 14.07 14.26
CA MET A 382 -16.02 15.11 14.88
C MET A 382 -15.19 16.34 15.26
N SER A 383 -13.94 16.17 15.71
CA SER A 383 -13.05 17.29 15.99
C SER A 383 -12.62 18.06 14.73
N VAL A 384 -12.40 17.35 13.63
CA VAL A 384 -12.00 17.94 12.34
C VAL A 384 -13.18 18.65 11.67
N LEU A 385 -14.37 18.07 11.77
CA LEU A 385 -15.63 18.59 11.23
C LEU A 385 -16.45 19.24 12.34
N SER A 386 -15.84 20.12 13.13
CA SER A 386 -16.44 20.71 14.34
C SER A 386 -17.73 21.47 14.08
N ASP A 387 -17.86 22.05 12.89
CA ASP A 387 -19.01 22.87 12.48
C ASP A 387 -20.13 22.03 11.85
N THR A 388 -19.90 20.72 11.66
CA THR A 388 -20.86 19.78 11.08
C THR A 388 -21.66 19.08 12.18
N HIS A 389 -22.99 19.07 12.04
CA HIS A 389 -23.86 18.32 12.93
C HIS A 389 -23.88 16.83 12.58
N PHE A 390 -23.62 15.96 13.57
CA PHE A 390 -23.62 14.50 13.39
C PHE A 390 -24.87 13.87 13.99
N GLU A 391 -25.66 13.21 13.14
CA GLU A 391 -26.79 12.39 13.56
C GLU A 391 -26.45 10.92 13.32
N ILE A 392 -26.03 10.25 14.40
CA ILE A 392 -25.54 8.87 14.35
C ILE A 392 -26.48 7.99 15.16
N GLU A 393 -27.08 7.00 14.51
CA GLU A 393 -27.83 5.93 15.16
C GLU A 393 -26.85 4.92 15.80
N ASP A 394 -26.91 4.73 17.13
CA ASP A 394 -26.11 3.70 17.82
C ASP A 394 -26.84 2.35 17.73
N VAL A 395 -26.31 1.45 16.90
CA VAL A 395 -26.81 0.09 16.66
C VAL A 395 -25.82 -0.96 17.18
N THR A 396 -24.93 -0.57 18.09
CA THR A 396 -23.91 -1.46 18.67
C THR A 396 -24.51 -2.49 19.63
N SER A 397 -23.84 -3.64 19.76
CA SER A 397 -24.26 -4.69 20.68
C SER A 397 -23.91 -4.32 22.12
N ALA A 398 -24.92 -4.20 22.99
CA ALA A 398 -24.72 -4.00 24.42
C ALA A 398 -24.32 -5.28 25.16
N GLY A 399 -24.40 -6.45 24.50
CA GLY A 399 -24.23 -7.76 25.13
C GLY A 399 -25.36 -8.08 26.11
N HIS A 400 -25.11 -9.03 27.01
CA HIS A 400 -25.99 -9.31 28.16
C HIS A 400 -25.28 -9.01 29.47
N GLU A 401 -26.06 -8.75 30.52
CA GLU A 401 -25.55 -8.48 31.86
C GLU A 401 -24.96 -9.74 32.51
N ILE A 402 -23.84 -9.60 33.21
CA ILE A 402 -23.14 -10.69 33.89
C ILE A 402 -22.96 -10.36 35.38
N ASP A 403 -23.12 -11.37 36.23
CA ASP A 403 -22.98 -11.23 37.68
C ASP A 403 -21.51 -11.40 38.10
N VAL A 404 -20.82 -10.27 38.27
CA VAL A 404 -19.39 -10.24 38.64
C VAL A 404 -19.07 -9.05 39.54
N ASP A 405 -18.11 -9.22 40.45
CA ASP A 405 -17.59 -8.16 41.31
C ASP A 405 -16.06 -8.18 41.36
N PHE A 406 -15.46 -7.00 41.55
CA PHE A 406 -14.00 -6.90 41.67
C PHE A 406 -13.55 -7.37 43.04
N LYS A 407 -12.59 -8.29 43.05
CA LYS A 407 -11.97 -8.80 44.27
C LYS A 407 -10.62 -8.13 44.51
N GLY A 408 -10.57 -7.24 45.51
CA GLY A 408 -9.38 -6.51 45.92
C GLY A 408 -9.50 -5.00 45.71
N GLU A 409 -8.38 -4.28 45.77
CA GLU A 409 -8.33 -2.83 45.58
C GLU A 409 -7.36 -2.44 44.47
N LEU A 410 -7.76 -1.45 43.66
CA LEU A 410 -6.84 -0.84 42.70
C LEU A 410 -5.75 -0.06 43.41
N LYS A 411 -4.50 -0.21 42.93
CA LYS A 411 -3.41 0.63 43.39
C LYS A 411 -3.72 2.11 43.13
N PRO A 412 -3.26 3.06 43.98
CA PRO A 412 -3.51 4.49 43.78
C PRO A 412 -3.15 5.01 42.38
N GLU A 413 -2.08 4.47 41.79
CA GLU A 413 -1.63 4.79 40.44
C GLU A 413 -2.54 4.29 39.30
N GLN A 414 -3.36 3.25 39.56
CA GLN A 414 -4.29 2.65 38.60
C GLN A 414 -5.63 3.38 38.54
N LYS A 415 -6.07 4.02 39.65
CA LYS A 415 -7.37 4.72 39.73
C LYS A 415 -7.55 5.78 38.63
N PRO A 416 -6.58 6.68 38.36
CA PRO A 416 -6.71 7.67 37.29
C PRO A 416 -6.76 7.04 35.89
N ALA A 417 -6.19 5.85 35.71
CA ALA A 417 -6.26 5.14 34.44
C ALA A 417 -7.69 4.63 34.19
N VAL A 418 -8.27 3.96 35.19
CA VAL A 418 -9.66 3.46 35.13
C VAL A 418 -10.65 4.61 34.93
N GLU A 419 -10.56 5.68 35.72
CA GLU A 419 -11.44 6.85 35.62
C GLU A 419 -11.46 7.49 34.23
N LYS A 420 -10.32 7.46 33.51
CA LYS A 420 -10.27 7.94 32.13
C LYS A 420 -10.85 6.94 31.14
N MET A 421 -10.64 5.64 31.35
CA MET A 421 -11.10 4.59 30.44
C MET A 421 -12.63 4.46 30.47
N ILE A 422 -13.25 4.46 31.66
CA ILE A 422 -14.70 4.26 31.81
C ILE A 422 -15.57 5.37 31.20
N LYS A 423 -14.98 6.57 30.99
CA LYS A 423 -15.67 7.73 30.38
C LYS A 423 -15.97 7.55 28.89
N TYR A 424 -15.32 6.60 28.24
CA TYR A 424 -15.43 6.39 26.80
C TYR A 424 -15.73 4.93 26.52
N ASN A 425 -16.56 4.67 25.51
CA ASN A 425 -16.82 3.29 25.07
C ASN A 425 -15.61 2.67 24.36
N MET A 426 -14.74 3.50 23.78
CA MET A 426 -13.54 3.05 23.07
C MET A 426 -12.31 3.81 23.55
N GLY A 427 -11.21 3.09 23.70
CA GLY A 427 -9.94 3.71 24.04
C GLY A 427 -8.77 2.74 24.21
N VAL A 428 -7.56 3.30 24.10
CA VAL A 428 -6.32 2.57 24.38
C VAL A 428 -5.70 3.02 25.70
N LEU A 429 -5.42 2.03 26.57
CA LEU A 429 -4.60 2.16 27.76
C LEU A 429 -3.15 1.83 27.41
N LYS A 430 -2.28 2.84 27.46
CA LYS A 430 -0.83 2.67 27.31
C LYS A 430 -0.17 2.66 28.67
N ALA A 431 0.42 1.53 29.07
CA ALA A 431 1.16 1.46 30.31
C ALA A 431 2.25 0.39 30.26
N VAL A 432 3.43 0.72 30.80
CA VAL A 432 4.58 -0.19 30.87
C VAL A 432 4.24 -1.54 31.53
N PRO A 433 4.98 -2.62 31.21
CA PRO A 433 4.85 -3.89 31.92
C PRO A 433 4.97 -3.68 33.43
N GLY A 434 4.18 -4.42 34.22
CA GLY A 434 4.15 -4.29 35.68
C GLY A 434 3.19 -3.23 36.23
N PHE A 435 2.62 -2.33 35.41
CA PHE A 435 1.58 -1.38 35.85
C PHE A 435 0.24 -2.05 36.24
N GLY A 436 0.05 -3.33 35.87
CA GLY A 436 -1.19 -4.07 36.12
C GLY A 436 -2.28 -3.81 35.08
N LYS A 437 -1.92 -3.78 33.79
CA LYS A 437 -2.88 -3.64 32.67
C LYS A 437 -4.00 -4.68 32.74
N THR A 438 -3.65 -5.94 33.02
CA THR A 438 -4.60 -7.04 33.18
C THR A 438 -5.59 -6.77 34.31
N VAL A 439 -5.12 -6.31 35.48
CA VAL A 439 -5.97 -5.94 36.62
C VAL A 439 -6.93 -4.81 36.25
N ILE A 440 -6.46 -3.80 35.53
CA ILE A 440 -7.32 -2.73 35.01
C ILE A 440 -8.37 -3.28 34.05
N GLY A 441 -7.99 -4.18 33.14
CA GLY A 441 -8.94 -4.84 32.23
C GLY A 441 -10.01 -5.63 32.98
N ILE A 442 -9.63 -6.38 34.02
CA ILE A 442 -10.56 -7.10 34.90
C ILE A 442 -11.48 -6.14 35.65
N TYR A 443 -10.95 -5.00 36.11
CA TYR A 443 -11.77 -3.97 36.73
C TYR A 443 -12.79 -3.37 35.74
N LEU A 444 -12.45 -3.21 34.46
CA LEU A 444 -13.43 -2.79 33.45
C LEU A 444 -14.55 -3.82 33.30
N ILE A 445 -14.25 -5.12 33.39
CA ILE A 445 -15.25 -6.20 33.36
C ILE A 445 -16.21 -6.08 34.53
N SER A 446 -15.71 -5.91 35.75
CA SER A 446 -16.55 -5.75 36.95
C SER A 446 -17.28 -4.42 37.01
N TYR A 447 -16.75 -3.37 36.38
CA TYR A 447 -17.41 -2.06 36.32
C TYR A 447 -18.59 -2.06 35.34
N PHE A 448 -18.40 -2.62 34.14
CA PHE A 448 -19.45 -2.63 33.12
C PHE A 448 -20.43 -3.79 33.24
N LYS A 449 -20.01 -4.91 33.84
CA LYS A 449 -20.86 -6.10 34.08
C LYS A 449 -21.61 -6.59 32.84
N VAL A 450 -20.96 -6.58 31.68
CA VAL A 450 -21.50 -7.11 30.42
C VAL A 450 -20.67 -8.25 29.85
N SER A 451 -21.28 -9.08 29.01
CA SER A 451 -20.60 -10.15 28.29
C SER A 451 -19.32 -9.65 27.62
N THR A 452 -18.19 -10.27 27.96
CA THR A 452 -16.86 -9.79 27.59
C THR A 452 -16.05 -10.84 26.84
N LEU A 453 -15.46 -10.41 25.72
CA LEU A 453 -14.43 -11.17 25.01
C LEU A 453 -13.06 -10.53 25.23
N VAL A 454 -12.11 -11.29 25.77
CA VAL A 454 -10.70 -10.90 25.90
C VAL A 454 -9.90 -11.54 24.78
N ILE A 455 -9.32 -10.74 23.91
CA ILE A 455 -8.50 -11.18 22.78
C ILE A 455 -7.03 -11.03 23.15
N VAL A 456 -6.29 -12.14 23.07
CA VAL A 456 -4.87 -12.21 23.43
C VAL A 456 -4.03 -12.76 22.26
N PRO A 457 -2.73 -12.45 22.18
CA PRO A 457 -1.92 -12.87 21.03
C PRO A 457 -1.47 -14.35 21.13
N THR A 458 -1.27 -14.88 22.33
CA THR A 458 -0.68 -16.21 22.55
C THR A 458 -1.36 -16.96 23.68
N LYS A 459 -1.23 -18.29 23.68
CA LYS A 459 -1.78 -19.17 24.73
C LYS A 459 -1.19 -18.89 26.12
N PRO A 460 0.12 -18.65 26.32
CA PRO A 460 0.64 -18.30 27.65
C PRO A 460 0.00 -17.04 28.23
N ILE A 461 -0.29 -16.03 27.41
CA ILE A 461 -1.00 -14.82 27.86
C ILE A 461 -2.46 -15.14 28.18
N GLN A 462 -3.10 -16.02 27.41
CA GLN A 462 -4.46 -16.53 27.74
C GLN A 462 -4.51 -17.19 29.11
N ASP A 463 -3.53 -18.05 29.42
CA ASP A 463 -3.45 -18.76 30.70
C ASP A 463 -3.23 -17.76 31.85
N GLN A 464 -2.35 -16.75 31.67
CA GLN A 464 -2.15 -15.65 32.64
C GLN A 464 -3.41 -14.82 32.88
N TRP A 465 -4.20 -14.53 31.84
CA TRP A 465 -5.48 -13.84 31.97
C TRP A 465 -6.48 -14.66 32.77
N LEU A 466 -6.56 -15.97 32.52
CA LEU A 466 -7.44 -16.87 33.26
C LEU A 466 -7.06 -16.91 34.75
N GLU A 467 -5.76 -17.01 35.06
CA GLU A 467 -5.26 -16.93 36.43
C GLU A 467 -5.62 -15.59 37.10
N SER A 468 -5.39 -14.48 36.40
CA SER A 468 -5.70 -13.14 36.92
C SER A 468 -7.19 -12.95 37.17
N ILE A 469 -8.07 -13.42 36.27
CA ILE A 469 -9.53 -13.37 36.46
C ILE A 469 -9.93 -14.20 37.69
N ASN A 470 -9.34 -15.37 37.90
CA ASN A 470 -9.62 -16.19 39.08
C ASN A 470 -9.16 -15.54 40.39
N GLU A 471 -8.12 -14.70 40.33
CA GLU A 471 -7.57 -13.99 41.48
C GLU A 471 -8.38 -12.73 41.82
N PHE A 472 -8.70 -11.90 40.82
CA PHE A 472 -9.22 -10.54 40.99
C PHE A 472 -10.70 -10.36 40.65
N LEU A 473 -11.41 -11.41 40.20
CA LEU A 473 -12.83 -11.35 39.88
C LEU A 473 -13.62 -12.38 40.68
N GLU A 474 -14.67 -11.93 41.34
CA GLU A 474 -15.69 -12.79 41.92
C GLU A 474 -16.78 -13.04 40.87
N TYR A 475 -17.12 -14.31 40.66
CA TYR A 475 -18.10 -14.73 39.67
C TYR A 475 -18.71 -16.10 40.02
N PRO A 476 -19.92 -16.43 39.50
CA PRO A 476 -20.61 -17.69 39.77
C PRO A 476 -19.75 -18.94 39.50
N ARG A 477 -19.62 -19.81 40.51
CA ARG A 477 -18.88 -21.08 40.38
C ARG A 477 -19.77 -22.17 39.82
N ALA A 478 -19.35 -22.75 38.71
CA ALA A 478 -20.07 -23.83 38.04
C ALA A 478 -19.80 -25.19 38.69
N SER A 479 -20.84 -25.98 38.95
CA SER A 479 -20.69 -27.37 39.42
C SER A 479 -20.29 -28.34 38.31
N LYS A 480 -20.55 -28.00 37.04
CA LYS A 480 -20.20 -28.82 35.86
C LYS A 480 -19.36 -28.01 34.90
N LYS A 481 -18.43 -28.69 34.23
CA LYS A 481 -17.49 -28.11 33.27
C LYS A 481 -18.14 -27.46 32.03
N LYS A 482 -19.42 -27.73 31.77
CA LYS A 482 -20.18 -27.14 30.64
C LYS A 482 -20.83 -25.80 31.01
N ASP A 483 -20.93 -25.54 32.31
CA ASP A 483 -21.58 -24.36 32.87
C ASP A 483 -20.51 -23.36 33.40
N GLU A 484 -19.22 -23.59 33.10
CA GLU A 484 -18.10 -22.70 33.47
C GLU A 484 -18.40 -21.27 33.06
N PHE A 485 -18.24 -20.31 33.98
CA PHE A 485 -18.54 -18.88 33.74
C PHE A 485 -17.45 -18.15 32.96
N VAL A 486 -16.21 -18.65 33.03
CA VAL A 486 -15.07 -18.13 32.25
C VAL A 486 -14.58 -19.26 31.34
N CYS A 487 -14.57 -19.03 30.03
CA CYS A 487 -14.21 -20.03 29.03
C CYS A 487 -12.99 -19.59 28.19
N VAL A 488 -12.35 -20.55 27.53
CA VAL A 488 -11.16 -20.31 26.68
C VAL A 488 -11.35 -20.86 25.28
N TYR A 489 -11.05 -20.02 24.29
CA TYR A 489 -11.09 -20.36 22.87
C TYR A 489 -9.69 -20.24 22.24
N ASN A 490 -9.13 -21.36 21.79
CA ASN A 490 -7.86 -21.46 21.09
C ASN A 490 -7.86 -22.67 20.14
N GLY A 491 -6.76 -22.91 19.44
CA GLY A 491 -6.64 -24.03 18.50
C GLY A 491 -6.94 -25.42 19.10
N ASN A 492 -6.74 -25.59 20.41
CA ASN A 492 -6.91 -26.88 21.10
C ASN A 492 -8.19 -26.95 21.95
N LYS A 493 -8.66 -25.82 22.49
CA LYS A 493 -9.87 -25.71 23.32
C LYS A 493 -10.84 -24.76 22.63
N LYS A 494 -12.01 -25.24 22.21
CA LYS A 494 -13.00 -24.44 21.47
C LYS A 494 -14.27 -24.17 22.29
N ARG A 495 -14.12 -23.85 23.57
CA ARG A 495 -15.28 -23.64 24.46
C ARG A 495 -15.57 -22.15 24.58
N VAL A 496 -16.85 -21.82 24.47
CA VAL A 496 -17.36 -20.46 24.64
C VAL A 496 -18.70 -20.53 25.35
N ASN A 497 -18.95 -19.59 26.26
CA ASN A 497 -20.21 -19.50 27.00
C ASN A 497 -20.89 -18.14 26.87
N LYS A 498 -20.21 -17.17 26.23
CA LYS A 498 -20.64 -15.79 26.02
C LYS A 498 -20.75 -14.94 27.28
N ASN A 499 -20.30 -15.40 28.45
CA ASN A 499 -20.19 -14.57 29.66
C ASN A 499 -18.84 -13.85 29.67
N ILE A 500 -17.77 -14.58 29.98
CA ILE A 500 -16.39 -14.09 29.86
C ILE A 500 -15.60 -15.14 29.09
N ASP A 501 -15.19 -14.80 27.88
CA ASP A 501 -14.41 -15.69 27.02
C ASP A 501 -13.04 -15.08 26.75
N ILE A 502 -11.98 -15.87 26.88
CA ILE A 502 -10.62 -15.46 26.50
C ILE A 502 -10.24 -16.21 25.23
N ALA A 503 -9.93 -15.50 24.16
CA ALA A 503 -9.65 -16.09 22.85
C ALA A 503 -8.31 -15.65 22.28
N THR A 504 -7.61 -16.56 21.58
CA THR A 504 -6.42 -16.15 20.81
C THR A 504 -6.83 -15.57 19.46
N ALA A 505 -6.23 -14.44 19.07
CA ALA A 505 -6.55 -13.77 17.80
C ALA A 505 -6.42 -14.70 16.58
N SER A 506 -5.39 -15.55 16.56
CA SER A 506 -5.17 -16.55 15.49
C SER A 506 -6.26 -17.61 15.36
N SER A 507 -6.98 -17.90 16.46
CA SER A 507 -8.06 -18.88 16.44
C SER A 507 -9.38 -18.22 16.03
N LEU A 508 -9.61 -16.97 16.44
CA LEU A 508 -10.78 -16.19 16.03
C LEU A 508 -10.80 -15.94 14.53
N SER A 509 -9.65 -15.61 13.93
CA SER A 509 -9.56 -15.32 12.49
C SER A 509 -9.86 -16.51 11.57
N ARG A 510 -10.02 -17.72 12.12
CA ARG A 510 -10.35 -18.95 11.38
C ARG A 510 -11.76 -19.45 11.69
N MET A 511 -12.54 -18.68 12.43
CA MET A 511 -13.92 -19.02 12.79
C MET A 511 -14.86 -18.68 11.64
N GLU A 512 -15.70 -19.63 11.22
CA GLU A 512 -16.61 -19.45 10.08
C GLU A 512 -17.74 -18.45 10.35
N ASN A 513 -18.21 -18.33 11.61
CA ASN A 513 -19.26 -17.40 12.04
C ASN A 513 -18.72 -16.34 13.01
N LEU A 514 -17.63 -15.67 12.60
CA LEU A 514 -16.94 -14.69 13.45
C LEU A 514 -17.87 -13.54 13.85
N ASP A 515 -18.69 -13.03 12.93
CA ASP A 515 -19.54 -11.86 13.17
C ASP A 515 -20.60 -12.16 14.25
N ASP A 516 -21.36 -13.25 14.11
CA ASP A 516 -22.34 -13.69 15.10
C ASP A 516 -21.71 -13.97 16.48
N PHE A 517 -20.49 -14.51 16.47
CA PHE A 517 -19.73 -14.72 17.68
C PHE A 517 -19.38 -13.39 18.37
N LEU A 518 -18.79 -12.45 17.64
CA LEU A 518 -18.41 -11.14 18.17
C LEU A 518 -19.62 -10.30 18.62
N ASN A 519 -20.74 -10.39 17.89
CA ASN A 519 -21.99 -9.69 18.19
C ASN A 519 -22.62 -10.10 19.53
N SER A 520 -22.21 -11.24 20.10
CA SER A 520 -22.72 -11.68 21.40
C SER A 520 -22.06 -11.01 22.62
N TYR A 521 -21.01 -10.21 22.40
CA TYR A 521 -20.29 -9.53 23.48
C TYR A 521 -20.59 -8.04 23.51
N GLY A 522 -20.89 -7.52 24.69
CA GLY A 522 -21.05 -6.09 24.94
C GLY A 522 -19.73 -5.33 25.08
N MET A 523 -18.65 -6.06 25.40
CA MET A 523 -17.31 -5.52 25.54
C MET A 523 -16.25 -6.44 24.93
N VAL A 524 -15.30 -5.84 24.22
CA VAL A 524 -14.07 -6.50 23.73
C VAL A 524 -12.86 -5.83 24.37
N ILE A 525 -11.95 -6.63 24.92
CA ILE A 525 -10.65 -6.18 25.43
C ILE A 525 -9.57 -6.84 24.59
N VAL A 526 -8.72 -6.04 23.95
CA VAL A 526 -7.59 -6.51 23.16
C VAL A 526 -6.31 -6.29 23.94
N ASP A 527 -5.74 -7.36 24.48
CA ASP A 527 -4.45 -7.29 25.16
C ASP A 527 -3.28 -7.41 24.18
N GLU A 528 -2.19 -6.73 24.52
CA GLU A 528 -1.06 -6.47 23.64
C GLU A 528 -1.50 -6.00 22.25
N CYS A 529 -2.41 -5.02 22.22
CA CYS A 529 -2.97 -4.47 20.99
C CYS A 529 -1.90 -3.83 20.09
N HIS A 530 -0.68 -3.59 20.60
CA HIS A 530 0.46 -3.24 19.73
C HIS A 530 0.79 -4.32 18.71
N ARG A 531 0.45 -5.59 18.95
CA ARG A 531 0.57 -6.68 17.97
C ARG A 531 -0.63 -6.74 17.00
N ALA A 532 -1.66 -5.94 17.25
CA ALA A 532 -2.93 -5.96 16.54
C ALA A 532 -2.96 -5.18 15.21
N ALA A 533 -1.88 -4.53 14.78
CA ALA A 533 -1.84 -3.93 13.44
C ALA A 533 -1.52 -4.95 12.32
N SER A 534 -1.88 -6.23 12.50
CA SER A 534 -1.85 -7.23 11.43
C SER A 534 -3.22 -7.33 10.76
N ASP A 535 -3.26 -7.83 9.53
CA ASP A 535 -4.50 -8.05 8.77
C ASP A 535 -5.51 -8.89 9.56
N THR A 536 -5.02 -9.86 10.34
CA THR A 536 -5.81 -10.74 11.22
C THR A 536 -6.65 -9.96 12.23
N PHE A 537 -6.05 -8.99 12.90
CA PHE A 537 -6.72 -8.22 13.94
C PHE A 537 -7.61 -7.13 13.35
N THR A 538 -7.18 -6.50 12.25
CA THR A 538 -8.02 -5.58 11.49
C THR A 538 -9.31 -6.28 11.05
N HIS A 539 -9.20 -7.51 10.56
CA HIS A 539 -10.35 -8.33 10.17
C HIS A 539 -11.28 -8.62 11.36
N ILE A 540 -10.75 -9.00 12.53
CA ILE A 540 -11.57 -9.26 13.72
C ILE A 540 -12.27 -8.00 14.21
N LEU A 541 -11.54 -6.88 14.36
CA LEU A 541 -12.08 -5.66 14.94
C LEU A 541 -13.05 -4.92 14.01
N ARG A 542 -12.90 -5.08 12.68
CA ARG A 542 -13.85 -4.54 11.70
C ARG A 542 -15.24 -5.17 11.82
N ASN A 543 -15.31 -6.40 12.33
CA ASN A 543 -16.56 -7.14 12.50
C ASN A 543 -17.11 -7.12 13.93
N ALA A 544 -16.43 -6.45 14.87
CA ALA A 544 -16.86 -6.39 16.26
C ALA A 544 -17.89 -5.28 16.49
N SER A 545 -19.19 -5.64 16.56
CA SER A 545 -20.27 -4.69 16.88
C SER A 545 -20.37 -4.31 18.36
N SER A 546 -19.53 -4.88 19.22
CA SER A 546 -19.54 -4.63 20.67
C SER A 546 -19.51 -3.14 20.98
N LYS A 547 -20.41 -2.70 21.86
CA LYS A 547 -20.54 -1.29 22.25
C LYS A 547 -19.21 -0.75 22.78
N ARG A 548 -18.47 -1.56 23.54
CA ARG A 548 -17.20 -1.17 24.16
C ARG A 548 -16.02 -1.95 23.60
N ILE A 549 -14.95 -1.25 23.23
CA ILE A 549 -13.72 -1.86 22.71
C ILE A 549 -12.51 -1.17 23.35
N TYR A 550 -11.72 -1.93 24.10
CA TYR A 550 -10.54 -1.40 24.80
C TYR A 550 -9.27 -2.09 24.34
N GLY A 551 -8.22 -1.31 24.06
CA GLY A 551 -6.89 -1.83 23.77
C GLY A 551 -5.94 -1.64 24.95
N LEU A 552 -5.21 -2.69 25.33
CA LEU A 552 -4.17 -2.63 26.37
C LEU A 552 -2.79 -2.83 25.71
N SER A 553 -1.84 -1.92 25.95
CA SER A 553 -0.51 -2.01 25.34
C SER A 553 0.63 -1.48 26.21
N ALA A 554 1.77 -2.18 26.17
CA ALA A 554 3.02 -1.78 26.83
C ALA A 554 3.80 -0.68 26.08
N THR A 555 3.77 -0.69 24.76
CA THR A 555 4.64 0.10 23.89
C THR A 555 3.87 0.47 22.63
N PRO A 556 3.58 1.75 22.37
CA PRO A 556 2.83 2.10 21.18
C PRO A 556 3.76 2.47 20.01
N LYS A 557 4.99 2.94 20.28
CA LYS A 557 5.96 3.24 19.23
C LYS A 557 6.46 1.93 18.66
N ARG A 558 5.70 1.38 17.72
CA ARG A 558 6.19 0.35 16.81
C ARG A 558 7.22 1.02 15.91
N GLU A 559 8.34 0.33 15.68
CA GLU A 559 9.35 0.77 14.71
C GLU A 559 8.77 0.89 13.30
N ASP A 560 7.70 0.15 13.01
CA ASP A 560 7.00 0.16 11.73
C ASP A 560 5.95 1.26 11.56
N GLY A 561 5.71 2.15 12.54
CA GLY A 561 4.77 3.28 12.38
C GLY A 561 3.27 2.93 12.27
N LEU A 562 2.86 1.67 12.45
CA LEU A 562 1.46 1.22 12.33
C LEU A 562 0.62 1.43 13.61
N GLU A 563 1.12 2.19 14.58
CA GLU A 563 0.42 2.56 15.83
C GLU A 563 -0.96 3.18 15.55
N LYS A 564 -1.09 3.97 14.48
CA LYS A 564 -2.33 4.65 14.09
C LYS A 564 -3.47 3.67 13.82
N VAL A 565 -3.18 2.48 13.30
CA VAL A 565 -4.17 1.44 13.00
C VAL A 565 -4.87 1.01 14.28
N ILE A 566 -4.13 0.86 15.39
CA ILE A 566 -4.70 0.50 16.69
C ILE A 566 -5.71 1.55 17.13
N TYR A 567 -5.42 2.83 16.92
CA TYR A 567 -6.33 3.92 17.28
C TYR A 567 -7.56 3.99 16.39
N MET A 568 -7.44 3.57 15.13
CA MET A 568 -8.60 3.46 14.22
C MET A 568 -9.59 2.40 14.71
N PHE A 569 -9.13 1.27 15.25
CA PHE A 569 -10.02 0.16 15.65
C PHE A 569 -10.37 0.11 17.15
N CYS A 570 -9.44 0.46 18.04
CA CYS A 570 -9.68 0.44 19.49
C CYS A 570 -10.00 1.82 20.08
N GLY A 571 -9.97 2.89 19.27
CA GLY A 571 -10.17 4.26 19.73
C GLY A 571 -8.89 4.97 20.16
N PRO A 572 -8.96 6.29 20.43
CA PRO A 572 -7.78 7.07 20.75
C PRO A 572 -7.17 6.68 22.09
N LYS A 573 -5.91 7.06 22.29
CA LYS A 573 -5.20 6.87 23.55
C LYS A 573 -5.87 7.69 24.66
N ARG A 574 -6.45 7.02 25.66
CA ARG A 574 -7.15 7.68 26.79
C ARG A 574 -6.24 7.89 28.00
N PHE A 575 -5.25 7.01 28.19
CA PHE A 575 -4.28 7.13 29.28
C PHE A 575 -2.91 6.61 28.85
N GLU A 576 -1.85 7.24 29.38
CA GLU A 576 -0.46 6.89 29.15
C GLU A 576 0.35 6.94 30.46
N ARG A 577 1.14 5.88 30.70
CA ARG A 577 2.19 5.86 31.72
C ARG A 577 3.49 5.32 31.14
N SER A 578 4.55 6.12 31.18
CA SER A 578 5.87 5.74 30.66
C SER A 578 6.81 5.23 31.77
N SER A 579 7.86 4.51 31.39
CA SER A 579 8.88 4.00 32.32
C SER A 579 9.60 5.12 33.06
N LEU A 580 9.86 6.25 32.39
CA LEU A 580 10.44 7.45 32.99
C LEU A 580 9.57 8.02 34.12
N GLN A 581 8.25 7.99 33.95
CA GLN A 581 7.30 8.47 34.96
C GLN A 581 7.15 7.50 36.14
N MET A 582 7.54 6.22 35.99
CA MET A 582 7.58 5.26 37.10
C MET A 582 8.90 5.30 37.88
N LYS A 583 10.00 5.83 37.31
CA LYS A 583 11.29 5.93 38.01
C LYS A 583 11.24 6.78 39.28
N GLY A 584 10.31 7.73 39.38
CA GLY A 584 10.11 8.55 40.57
C GLY A 584 9.25 7.89 41.67
N SER A 585 8.68 6.71 41.42
CA SER A 585 7.75 6.03 42.33
C SER A 585 8.24 4.67 42.86
N TYR A 586 9.45 4.26 42.51
CA TYR A 586 10.05 3.05 43.07
C TYR A 586 10.78 3.38 44.39
N GLU A 587 10.50 2.63 45.46
CA GLU A 587 11.23 2.71 46.73
C GLU A 587 12.62 2.05 46.68
N PHE A 588 13.06 1.58 45.51
CA PHE A 588 14.32 0.88 45.32
C PHE A 588 15.21 1.56 44.27
N SER A 589 16.53 1.46 44.45
CA SER A 589 17.51 1.91 43.49
C SER A 589 17.72 0.86 42.39
N GLN A 590 17.63 1.28 41.13
CA GLN A 590 17.97 0.43 39.99
C GLN A 590 19.46 0.60 39.67
N VAL A 591 20.26 -0.44 39.90
CA VAL A 591 21.67 -0.48 39.50
C VAL A 591 21.80 -1.33 38.24
N LEU A 592 22.20 -0.71 37.13
CA LEU A 592 22.60 -1.44 35.93
C LEU A 592 24.01 -1.96 36.14
N ILE A 593 24.17 -3.28 36.27
CA ILE A 593 25.49 -3.93 36.31
C ILE A 593 25.75 -4.54 34.92
N PRO A 594 26.45 -3.82 34.02
CA PRO A 594 26.79 -4.38 32.72
C PRO A 594 27.77 -5.56 32.89
N ARG A 595 27.44 -6.70 32.31
CA ARG A 595 28.34 -7.86 32.19
C ARG A 595 28.80 -7.96 30.73
N ILE A 596 29.97 -7.42 30.45
CA ILE A 596 30.53 -7.41 29.10
C ILE A 596 31.08 -8.80 28.78
N THR A 597 30.70 -9.33 27.62
CA THR A 597 31.19 -10.61 27.11
C THR A 597 32.40 -10.39 26.21
N ASN A 598 33.34 -11.33 26.20
CA ASN A 598 34.49 -11.31 25.29
C ASN A 598 34.18 -11.95 23.92
N SER A 599 32.92 -12.29 23.65
CA SER A 599 32.47 -12.88 22.39
C SER A 599 32.68 -11.90 21.23
N VAL A 600 33.41 -12.32 20.20
CA VAL A 600 33.68 -11.51 19.00
C VAL A 600 33.12 -12.24 17.78
N VAL A 601 32.29 -11.55 17.01
CA VAL A 601 31.82 -12.05 15.71
C VAL A 601 32.95 -11.88 14.70
N LEU A 602 33.57 -12.98 14.29
CA LEU A 602 34.71 -12.98 13.38
C LEU A 602 34.29 -12.73 11.92
N ASP A 603 33.10 -13.18 11.52
CA ASP A 603 32.56 -12.93 10.18
C ASP A 603 31.58 -11.74 10.16
N ARG A 604 32.04 -10.61 9.61
CA ARG A 604 31.21 -9.40 9.45
C ARG A 604 30.06 -9.56 8.45
N LYS A 605 29.97 -10.67 7.72
CA LYS A 605 28.88 -10.98 6.79
C LYS A 605 27.84 -11.95 7.37
N ALA A 606 28.07 -12.49 8.57
CA ALA A 606 27.14 -13.39 9.22
C ALA A 606 25.79 -12.70 9.48
N GLY A 607 24.70 -13.39 9.20
CA GLY A 607 23.35 -12.88 9.48
C GLY A 607 23.07 -12.83 10.98
N PHE A 608 22.11 -12.00 11.41
CA PHE A 608 21.71 -11.88 12.82
C PHE A 608 21.41 -13.25 13.48
N VAL A 609 20.75 -14.15 12.75
CA VAL A 609 20.40 -15.49 13.24
C VAL A 609 21.64 -16.36 13.50
N GLU A 610 22.65 -16.27 12.64
CA GLU A 610 23.92 -17.00 12.81
C GLU A 610 24.68 -16.48 14.02
N ILE A 611 24.76 -15.15 14.17
CA ILE A 611 25.37 -14.49 15.32
C ILE A 611 24.67 -14.92 16.62
N CYS A 612 23.33 -14.92 16.65
CA CYS A 612 22.58 -15.40 17.81
C CYS A 612 22.88 -16.87 18.13
N ASN A 613 22.97 -17.74 17.12
CA ASN A 613 23.28 -19.15 17.30
C ASN A 613 24.70 -19.37 17.83
N GLU A 614 25.68 -18.57 17.41
CA GLU A 614 27.04 -18.60 17.96
C GLU A 614 27.06 -18.12 19.42
N LEU A 615 26.41 -17.00 19.72
CA LEU A 615 26.32 -16.46 21.08
C LEU A 615 25.59 -17.38 22.06
N MET A 616 24.62 -18.17 21.58
CA MET A 616 23.94 -19.19 22.39
C MET A 616 24.87 -20.35 22.78
N LYS A 617 25.89 -20.63 21.96
CA LYS A 617 26.88 -21.70 22.22
C LYS A 617 28.09 -21.22 23.02
N ASP A 618 28.23 -19.92 23.24
CA ASP A 618 29.32 -19.35 24.05
C ASP A 618 29.10 -19.67 25.54
N MET A 619 29.85 -20.67 26.02
CA MET A 619 29.77 -21.14 27.41
C MET A 619 30.22 -20.09 28.42
N ALA A 620 31.20 -19.24 28.09
CA ALA A 620 31.68 -18.19 29.00
C ALA A 620 30.60 -17.11 29.19
N ARG A 621 29.93 -16.71 28.10
CA ARG A 621 28.75 -15.85 28.14
C ARG A 621 27.61 -16.50 28.94
N ASN A 622 27.30 -17.77 28.68
CA ASN A 622 26.22 -18.46 29.38
C ASN A 622 26.50 -18.58 30.89
N GLN A 623 27.76 -18.76 31.29
CA GLN A 623 28.15 -18.78 32.69
C GLN A 623 27.98 -17.42 33.37
N LEU A 624 28.27 -16.31 32.67
CA LEU A 624 27.95 -14.96 33.17
C LEU A 624 26.44 -14.75 33.39
N ILE A 625 25.60 -15.33 32.52
CA ILE A 625 24.13 -15.29 32.66
C ILE A 625 23.69 -16.09 33.89
N LEU A 626 24.23 -17.30 34.08
CA LEU A 626 23.91 -18.16 35.22
C LEU A 626 24.34 -17.53 36.56
N CYS A 627 25.56 -16.99 36.62
CA CYS A 627 26.06 -16.30 37.81
C CYS A 627 25.26 -15.02 38.14
N ALA A 628 24.61 -14.40 37.16
CA ALA A 628 23.72 -13.26 37.41
C ALA A 628 22.38 -13.69 38.04
N GLN A 629 21.92 -14.92 37.82
CA GLN A 629 20.70 -15.45 38.45
C GLN A 629 20.91 -15.91 39.89
N THR A 630 22.13 -16.33 40.25
CA THR A 630 22.47 -16.83 41.59
C THR A 630 22.93 -15.74 42.55
N GLY A 631 22.53 -14.47 42.35
CA GLY A 631 22.86 -13.34 43.21
C GLY A 631 22.20 -13.41 44.60
N ARG A 632 22.48 -14.46 45.36
CA ARG A 632 22.52 -14.48 46.82
C ARG A 632 23.96 -14.47 47.28
#